data_AF-A0A1I1NBK4-F1
#
_entry.id   AF-A0A1I1NBK4-F1
#
_cell.length_a   1.000
_cell.length_b   1.000
_cell.length_c   1.000
_cell.angle_alpha   90.00
_cell.angle_beta   90.00
_cell.angle_gamma   90.00
#
_symmetry.space_group_name_H-M   'P 1'
#
loop_
_entity.id
_entity.type
_entity.pdbx_description
1 polymer ?
#
loop_
_entity_poly.entity_id
_entity_poly.type
_entity_poly.pdbx_seq_one_letter_code
_entity_poly.pdbx_strand_id
1 'polypeptide(L)'
;MPAKRNFSLSTFIDCKAIRQLALALFISGASLAAVAAGNPQDANARYQAERAACLNGQSNQARETCLREAGAALQESKRGHLSDNPEADQKNALLRCNALPADDRDACQRRIAGEGTATGSVLDGGVLRELTVPDRK
;
A
#
# COMPACT_ATOMS: atom_id res chain seq x y z
N MET A 1 -35.91 57.78 -12.67
CA MET A 1 -34.99 57.21 -11.65
C MET A 1 -35.44 55.77 -11.37
N PRO A 2 -34.59 54.73 -11.23
CA PRO A 2 -33.16 54.57 -11.53
C PRO A 2 -32.88 53.50 -12.63
N ALA A 3 -31.60 53.30 -12.88
CA ALA A 3 -30.95 52.63 -13.99
C ALA A 3 -31.04 51.09 -14.04
N LYS A 4 -30.95 50.52 -15.24
CA LYS A 4 -30.33 49.19 -15.47
C LYS A 4 -29.18 49.36 -16.46
N ARG A 5 -27.96 49.31 -15.95
CA ARG A 5 -26.72 49.34 -16.75
C ARG A 5 -26.42 47.92 -17.21
N ASN A 6 -26.38 47.73 -18.53
CA ASN A 6 -25.74 46.59 -19.17
C ASN A 6 -24.21 46.78 -19.06
N PHE A 7 -23.50 45.78 -18.58
CA PHE A 7 -22.04 45.73 -18.66
C PHE A 7 -21.62 44.38 -19.24
N SER A 8 -21.28 44.43 -20.54
CA SER A 8 -20.38 43.47 -21.17
C SER A 8 -18.97 43.85 -20.72
N LEU A 9 -18.19 42.91 -20.20
CA LEU A 9 -16.75 43.07 -20.08
C LEU A 9 -16.04 41.79 -20.50
N SER A 10 -15.40 41.91 -21.66
CA SER A 10 -14.36 41.03 -22.16
C SER A 10 -13.16 40.97 -21.20
N THR A 11 -12.53 39.79 -21.19
CA THR A 11 -11.09 39.58 -21.06
C THR A 11 -10.35 40.21 -19.88
N PHE A 12 -10.06 39.39 -18.85
CA PHE A 12 -8.72 39.26 -18.25
C PHE A 12 -8.62 37.87 -17.61
N ILE A 13 -8.12 36.89 -18.38
CA ILE A 13 -7.72 35.58 -17.83
C ILE A 13 -6.31 35.76 -17.28
N ASP A 14 -6.22 36.00 -15.97
CA ASP A 14 -4.94 36.08 -15.26
C ASP A 14 -4.36 34.68 -15.05
N CYS A 15 -3.17 34.47 -15.62
CA CYS A 15 -2.51 33.19 -15.82
C CYS A 15 -1.76 32.66 -14.58
N LYS A 16 -2.24 32.93 -13.35
CA LYS A 16 -1.42 32.73 -12.14
C LYS A 16 -2.05 32.04 -10.93
N ALA A 17 -3.27 31.50 -11.03
CA ALA A 17 -3.96 30.95 -9.85
C ALA A 17 -4.63 29.57 -10.06
N ILE A 18 -4.05 28.68 -10.86
CA ILE A 18 -4.45 27.25 -10.88
C ILE A 18 -3.24 26.40 -10.50
N ARG A 19 -2.78 26.62 -9.26
CA ARG A 19 -2.07 25.60 -8.49
C ARG A 19 -3.10 25.06 -7.50
N GLN A 20 -3.06 23.75 -7.28
CA GLN A 20 -3.81 22.99 -6.27
C GLN A 20 -5.22 22.54 -6.68
N LEU A 21 -5.31 21.37 -7.33
CA LEU A 21 -5.96 20.16 -6.80
C LEU A 21 -6.08 19.12 -7.93
N ALA A 22 -5.15 18.18 -7.96
CA ALA A 22 -5.38 16.87 -8.57
C ALA A 22 -4.66 15.85 -7.68
N LEU A 23 -5.45 15.23 -6.83
CA LEU A 23 -5.06 14.20 -5.87
C LEU A 23 -4.71 12.92 -6.65
N ALA A 24 -3.43 12.71 -6.92
CA ALA A 24 -2.94 11.45 -7.47
C ALA A 24 -2.88 10.41 -6.34
N LEU A 25 -3.90 9.56 -6.26
CA LEU A 25 -3.90 8.38 -5.40
C LEU A 25 -3.10 7.27 -6.09
N PHE A 26 -1.77 7.31 -5.93
CA PHE A 26 -0.93 6.15 -6.20
C PHE A 26 -0.95 5.24 -4.97
N ILE A 27 -1.69 4.13 -5.05
CA ILE A 27 -1.58 3.03 -4.11
C ILE A 27 -0.43 2.15 -4.61
N SER A 28 0.77 2.39 -4.09
CA SER A 28 1.91 1.50 -4.28
C SER A 28 1.89 0.45 -3.16
N GLY A 29 2.15 -0.80 -3.53
CA GLY A 29 2.71 -1.78 -2.61
C GLY A 29 1.93 -3.09 -2.53
N ALA A 30 2.44 -4.11 -3.22
CA ALA A 30 3.10 -5.19 -2.51
C ALA A 30 3.78 -6.19 -3.46
N SER A 31 5.12 -6.15 -3.46
CA SER A 31 5.98 -7.19 -4.02
C SER A 31 6.22 -8.26 -2.95
N LEU A 32 5.79 -9.51 -3.18
CA LEU A 32 6.29 -10.63 -2.40
C LEU A 32 7.60 -11.13 -3.02
N ALA A 33 8.71 -10.65 -2.50
CA ALA A 33 9.92 -11.44 -2.37
C ALA A 33 9.99 -11.90 -0.91
N ALA A 34 10.35 -13.15 -0.62
CA ALA A 34 10.65 -13.55 0.76
C ALA A 34 11.82 -12.68 1.26
N VAL A 35 11.55 -11.82 2.24
CA VAL A 35 12.42 -10.72 2.64
C VAL A 35 13.34 -11.17 3.77
N ALA A 36 14.48 -11.79 3.46
CA ALA A 36 15.48 -12.06 4.50
C ALA A 36 16.06 -10.72 5.03
N ALA A 37 16.05 -10.55 6.35
CA ALA A 37 16.64 -9.40 7.02
C ALA A 37 18.18 -9.43 6.93
N GLY A 38 18.75 -8.38 6.32
CA GLY A 38 19.93 -7.73 6.88
C GLY A 38 21.32 -8.26 6.52
N ASN A 39 21.56 -8.79 5.32
CA ASN A 39 22.91 -8.85 4.74
C ASN A 39 22.92 -8.09 3.39
N PRO A 40 23.95 -7.28 3.06
CA PRO A 40 24.10 -6.75 1.69
C PRO A 40 24.07 -7.82 0.59
N GLN A 41 24.45 -9.07 0.91
CA GLN A 41 24.26 -10.22 0.01
C GLN A 41 22.77 -10.53 -0.21
N ASP A 42 21.95 -10.47 0.83
CA ASP A 42 20.49 -10.69 0.76
C ASP A 42 19.79 -9.57 0.00
N ALA A 43 20.26 -8.32 0.14
CA ALA A 43 19.72 -7.17 -0.59
C ALA A 43 19.90 -7.31 -2.11
N ASN A 44 21.10 -7.71 -2.55
CA ASN A 44 21.36 -7.95 -3.97
C ASN A 44 20.59 -9.18 -4.49
N ALA A 45 20.50 -10.26 -3.72
CA ALA A 45 19.74 -11.44 -4.08
C ALA A 45 18.25 -11.13 -4.27
N ARG A 46 17.65 -10.38 -3.33
CA ARG A 46 16.28 -9.87 -3.43
C ARG A 46 16.06 -9.01 -4.66
N TYR A 47 16.96 -8.07 -4.92
CA TYR A 47 16.89 -7.24 -6.13
C TYR A 47 16.92 -8.08 -7.42
N GLN A 48 17.76 -9.12 -7.50
CA GLN A 48 17.81 -9.98 -8.68
C GLN A 48 16.51 -10.78 -8.85
N ALA A 49 15.91 -11.26 -7.75
CA ALA A 49 14.63 -11.94 -7.78
C ALA A 49 13.49 -11.01 -8.23
N GLU A 50 13.40 -9.81 -7.66
CA GLU A 50 12.42 -8.78 -8.06
C GLU A 50 12.60 -8.38 -9.52
N ARG A 51 13.85 -8.14 -9.95
CA ARG A 51 14.16 -7.84 -11.35
C ARG A 51 13.71 -8.96 -12.29
N ALA A 52 13.94 -10.22 -11.94
CA ALA A 52 13.48 -11.36 -12.74
C ALA A 52 11.95 -11.36 -12.86
N ALA A 53 11.22 -11.14 -11.76
CA ALA A 53 9.76 -11.00 -11.74
C ALA A 53 9.25 -9.82 -12.59
N CYS A 54 9.99 -8.69 -12.62
CA CYS A 54 9.68 -7.57 -13.49
C CYS A 54 9.86 -7.92 -14.98
N LEU A 55 10.90 -8.70 -15.31
CA LEU A 55 11.25 -9.02 -16.70
C LEU A 55 10.35 -10.09 -17.31
N ASN A 56 9.88 -11.05 -16.52
CA ASN A 56 9.03 -12.15 -16.97
C ASN A 56 7.52 -11.82 -16.87
N GLY A 57 7.16 -10.61 -16.42
CA GLY A 57 5.77 -10.15 -16.36
C GLY A 57 4.97 -10.69 -15.17
N GLN A 58 5.62 -11.21 -14.13
CA GLN A 58 4.96 -11.68 -12.90
C GLN A 58 4.51 -10.54 -11.97
N SER A 59 4.90 -9.29 -12.27
CA SER A 59 4.42 -8.11 -11.54
C SER A 59 3.11 -7.58 -12.14
N ASN A 60 2.19 -7.14 -11.29
CA ASN A 60 0.98 -6.41 -11.69
C ASN A 60 1.24 -4.94 -12.08
N GLN A 61 2.50 -4.50 -12.06
CA GLN A 61 2.89 -3.14 -12.43
C GLN A 61 3.45 -3.10 -13.85
N ALA A 62 3.46 -1.90 -14.44
CA ALA A 62 4.25 -1.67 -15.65
C ALA A 62 5.72 -2.03 -15.40
N ARG A 63 6.33 -2.78 -16.33
CA ARG A 63 7.71 -3.30 -16.19
C ARG A 63 8.72 -2.21 -15.81
N GLU A 64 8.61 -1.02 -16.38
CA GLU A 64 9.51 0.09 -16.04
C GLU A 64 9.35 0.52 -14.57
N THR A 65 8.11 0.65 -14.10
CA THR A 65 7.79 0.98 -12.70
C THR A 65 8.33 -0.10 -11.77
N CYS A 66 8.11 -1.38 -12.09
CA CYS A 66 8.61 -2.50 -11.31
C CYS A 66 10.15 -2.45 -11.17
N LEU A 67 10.87 -2.24 -12.28
CA LEU A 67 12.34 -2.13 -12.25
C LEU A 67 12.82 -0.91 -11.45
N ARG A 68 12.09 0.20 -11.52
CA ARG A 68 12.38 1.41 -10.73
C ARG A 68 12.19 1.16 -9.24
N GLU A 69 11.10 0.50 -8.86
CA GLU A 69 10.80 0.16 -7.46
C GLU A 69 11.82 -0.84 -6.89
N ALA A 70 12.19 -1.88 -7.66
CA ALA A 70 13.23 -2.82 -7.26
C ALA A 70 14.59 -2.13 -7.02
N GLY A 71 14.95 -1.17 -7.88
CA GLY A 71 16.17 -0.36 -7.72
C GLY A 71 16.12 0.53 -6.48
N ALA A 72 14.96 1.17 -6.21
CA ALA A 72 14.76 1.99 -5.02
C ALA A 72 14.84 1.13 -3.74
N ALA A 73 14.22 -0.05 -3.73
CA ALA A 73 14.29 -0.99 -2.61
C ALA A 73 15.74 -1.42 -2.32
N LEU A 74 16.54 -1.70 -3.36
CA LEU A 74 17.97 -1.99 -3.19
C LEU A 74 18.72 -0.80 -2.58
N GLN A 75 18.46 0.41 -3.04
CA GLN A 75 19.12 1.62 -2.54
C GLN A 75 18.80 1.86 -1.07
N GLU A 76 17.53 1.77 -0.67
CA GLU A 76 17.12 1.95 0.72
C GLU A 76 17.62 0.80 1.61
N SER A 77 17.72 -0.42 1.08
CA SER A 77 18.32 -1.54 1.80
C SER A 77 19.80 -1.31 2.08
N LYS A 78 20.55 -0.78 1.10
CA LYS A 78 21.96 -0.36 1.29
C LYS A 78 22.13 0.77 2.31
N ARG A 79 21.11 1.62 2.47
CA ARG A 79 21.06 2.68 3.50
C ARG A 79 20.67 2.14 4.88
N GLY A 80 20.28 0.87 4.98
CA GLY A 80 19.81 0.26 6.23
C GLY A 80 18.41 0.70 6.64
N HIS A 81 17.63 1.28 5.73
CA HIS A 81 16.26 1.76 6.00
C HIS A 81 15.19 0.69 5.80
N LEU A 82 15.52 -0.44 5.16
CA LEU A 82 14.65 -1.62 5.13
C LEU A 82 15.06 -2.60 6.23
N SER A 83 14.19 -2.78 7.20
CA SER A 83 14.22 -3.90 8.14
C SER A 83 12.97 -4.76 7.93
N ASP A 84 13.14 -6.07 8.10
CA ASP A 84 12.01 -6.99 8.28
C ASP A 84 11.88 -7.25 9.78
N ASN A 85 10.68 -7.07 10.32
CA ASN A 85 10.40 -7.29 11.74
C ASN A 85 9.01 -7.94 11.88
N PRO A 86 8.95 -9.28 11.78
CA PRO A 86 7.70 -10.03 11.85
C PRO A 86 6.92 -9.79 13.15
N GLU A 87 7.63 -9.53 14.26
CA GLU A 87 7.01 -9.23 15.55
C GLU A 87 6.33 -7.86 15.53
N ALA A 88 6.97 -6.84 14.96
CA ALA A 88 6.38 -5.53 14.78
C ALA A 88 5.20 -5.57 13.82
N ASP A 89 5.30 -6.34 12.73
CA ASP A 89 4.21 -6.54 11.78
C ASP A 89 3.00 -7.21 12.41
N GLN A 90 3.22 -8.27 13.20
CA GLN A 90 2.16 -8.95 13.93
C GLN A 90 1.51 -8.02 14.97
N LYS A 91 2.32 -7.26 15.71
CA LYS A 91 1.82 -6.26 16.66
C LYS A 91 0.96 -5.20 15.95
N ASN A 92 1.45 -4.65 14.84
CA ASN A 92 0.70 -3.68 14.03
C ASN A 92 -0.59 -4.29 13.48
N ALA A 93 -0.58 -5.57 13.12
CA ALA A 93 -1.76 -6.27 12.66
C ALA A 93 -2.84 -6.36 13.75
N LEU A 94 -2.45 -6.67 14.99
CA LEU A 94 -3.36 -6.74 16.14
C LEU A 94 -3.87 -5.35 16.56
N LEU A 95 -3.05 -4.31 16.43
CA LEU A 95 -3.46 -2.93 16.74
C LEU A 95 -4.67 -2.48 15.91
N ARG A 96 -4.80 -2.97 14.66
CA ARG A 96 -5.96 -2.66 13.81
C ARG A 96 -7.29 -3.15 14.39
N CYS A 97 -7.29 -4.19 15.21
CA CYS A 97 -8.50 -4.70 15.85
C CYS A 97 -9.03 -3.80 16.97
N ASN A 98 -8.22 -2.87 17.49
CA ASN A 98 -8.62 -1.99 18.60
C ASN A 98 -9.73 -1.00 18.25
N ALA A 99 -10.00 -0.78 16.95
CA ALA A 99 -11.09 0.08 16.49
C ALA A 99 -12.48 -0.57 16.63
N LEU A 100 -12.55 -1.87 16.98
CA LEU A 100 -13.79 -2.64 17.04
C LEU A 100 -14.36 -2.73 18.46
N PRO A 101 -15.70 -2.90 18.60
CA PRO A 101 -16.35 -3.28 19.86
C PRO A 101 -15.76 -4.56 20.48
N ALA A 102 -16.05 -4.82 21.76
CA ALA A 102 -15.42 -5.91 22.50
C ALA A 102 -15.56 -7.29 21.82
N ASP A 103 -16.78 -7.67 21.44
CA ASP A 103 -17.04 -8.98 20.82
C ASP A 103 -16.40 -9.09 19.43
N ASP A 104 -16.48 -8.03 18.62
CA ASP A 104 -15.91 -8.01 17.27
C ASP A 104 -14.37 -7.95 17.30
N ARG A 105 -13.78 -7.36 18.36
CA ARG A 105 -12.34 -7.27 18.56
C ARG A 105 -11.72 -8.64 18.84
N ASP A 106 -12.35 -9.47 19.67
CA ASP A 106 -11.90 -10.84 19.93
C ASP A 106 -11.86 -11.65 18.62
N ALA A 107 -12.96 -11.66 17.87
CA ALA A 107 -13.04 -12.35 16.59
C ALA A 107 -12.00 -11.82 15.58
N CYS A 108 -11.74 -10.50 15.55
CA CYS A 108 -10.68 -9.91 14.75
C CYS A 108 -9.29 -10.42 15.12
N GLN A 109 -8.95 -10.42 16.40
CA GLN A 109 -7.64 -10.86 16.88
C GLN A 109 -7.38 -12.33 16.55
N ARG A 110 -8.41 -13.17 16.70
CA ARG A 110 -8.36 -14.60 16.33
C ARG A 110 -8.11 -14.83 14.84
N ARG A 111 -8.79 -14.08 13.96
CA ARG A 111 -8.48 -14.10 12.50
C ARG A 111 -7.05 -13.67 12.20
N ILE A 112 -6.54 -12.64 12.88
CA ILE A 112 -5.15 -12.18 12.71
C ILE A 112 -4.14 -13.19 13.26
N ALA A 113 -4.48 -13.93 14.31
CA ALA A 113 -3.68 -15.01 14.86
C ALA A 113 -3.66 -16.29 13.99
N GLY A 114 -4.45 -16.32 12.91
CA GLY A 114 -4.47 -17.42 11.94
C GLY A 114 -5.57 -18.46 12.16
N GLU A 115 -6.53 -18.19 13.05
CA GLU A 115 -7.71 -19.05 13.15
C GLU A 115 -8.63 -18.91 11.92
N GLY A 116 -9.25 -20.03 11.53
CA GLY A 116 -10.18 -20.08 10.40
C GLY A 116 -9.47 -20.33 9.08
N THR A 117 -9.93 -19.68 8.02
CA THR A 117 -9.38 -19.84 6.66
C THR A 117 -8.86 -18.52 6.12
N ALA A 118 -7.81 -18.61 5.30
CA ALA A 118 -7.26 -17.50 4.54
C ALA A 118 -7.29 -17.84 3.05
N THR A 119 -7.83 -16.93 2.24
CA THR A 119 -7.96 -17.12 0.79
C THR A 119 -7.55 -15.87 0.03
N GLY A 120 -7.09 -16.05 -1.21
CA GLY A 120 -6.58 -14.98 -2.05
C GLY A 120 -5.08 -14.79 -1.89
N SER A 121 -4.54 -13.81 -2.59
CA SER A 121 -3.14 -13.45 -2.54
C SER A 121 -2.99 -11.94 -2.67
N VAL A 122 -1.86 -11.44 -2.22
CA VAL A 122 -1.51 -10.04 -2.40
C VAL A 122 -1.40 -9.67 -3.88
N LEU A 123 -0.92 -10.59 -4.72
CA LEU A 123 -0.88 -10.41 -6.17
C LEU A 123 -2.32 -10.33 -6.73
N ASP A 124 -3.26 -11.09 -6.20
CA ASP A 124 -4.65 -11.11 -6.68
C ASP A 124 -5.53 -10.02 -6.04
N GLY A 125 -4.93 -9.06 -5.31
CA GLY A 125 -5.61 -7.88 -4.76
C GLY A 125 -5.94 -7.95 -3.28
N GLY A 126 -5.62 -9.05 -2.58
CA GLY A 126 -5.73 -9.12 -1.13
C GLY A 126 -5.89 -10.53 -0.56
N VAL A 127 -5.73 -10.62 0.76
CA VAL A 127 -5.98 -11.85 1.53
C VAL A 127 -7.22 -11.66 2.39
N LEU A 128 -8.27 -12.43 2.12
CA LEU A 128 -9.45 -12.52 2.97
C LEU A 128 -9.18 -13.53 4.08
N ARG A 129 -9.59 -13.17 5.31
CA ARG A 129 -9.54 -14.04 6.49
C ARG A 129 -10.94 -14.20 7.04
N GLU A 130 -11.38 -15.45 7.17
CA GLU A 130 -12.72 -15.79 7.60
C GLU A 130 -12.68 -16.69 8.83
N LEU A 131 -13.51 -16.37 9.82
CA LEU A 131 -13.69 -17.15 11.03
C LEU A 131 -15.15 -17.04 11.44
N THR A 132 -15.83 -18.17 11.53
CA THR A 132 -17.19 -18.26 12.06
C THR A 132 -17.12 -18.49 13.55
N VAL A 133 -17.72 -17.59 14.32
CA VAL A 133 -17.84 -17.71 15.78
C VAL A 133 -19.33 -17.67 16.16
N PRO A 134 -19.77 -18.40 17.19
CA PRO A 134 -21.11 -18.22 17.73
C PRO A 134 -21.31 -16.77 18.16
N ASP A 135 -22.44 -16.16 17.77
CA ASP A 135 -22.78 -14.83 18.23
C ASP A 135 -23.10 -14.88 19.74
N ARG A 136 -22.49 -13.98 20.50
CA ARG A 136 -22.57 -13.94 21.97
C ARG A 136 -23.20 -12.64 22.49
N LYS A 137 -23.74 -11.81 21.58
CA LYS A 137 -24.42 -10.54 21.90
C LYS A 137 -25.70 -10.73 22.71
#